data_AF-A0A651FF05-F1
#
_entry.id   AF-A0A651FF05-F1
#
_cell.length_a   1.000
_cell.length_b   1.000
_cell.length_c   1.000
_cell.angle_alpha   90.00
_cell.angle_beta   90.00
_cell.angle_gamma   90.00
#
_symmetry.space_group_name_H-M   'P 1'
#
loop_
_entity.id
_entity.type
_entity.pdbx_description
1 polymer ?
#
loop_
_entity_poly.entity_id
_entity_poly.type
_entity_poly.pdbx_seq_one_letter_code
_entity_poly.pdbx_strand_id
1 'polypeptide(L)'
;MDYTLRELSQKMGFEAFDETGERLYYYNRPENSKLGGFAEIRLEEEGNMFSASLYHCRGNYEDDSGAIHKDFEESVEIRATRVGEDRYRIIYMELDAAKQPANNAAMAELGMSIFHSRIVDIQDGMAAQSFGTAMDSISRRDDRYEEQAGIQSAAIAAVEAAFRDNKAMTQKDTASGGIVIAFPGRRAQHGRMSGV
;
A
#
# COMPACT_ATOMS: atom_id res chain seq x y z
N MET A 1 -40.13 -9.56 -0.04
CA MET A 1 -39.23 -9.73 -1.20
C MET A 1 -37.97 -10.35 -0.66
N ASP A 2 -37.48 -11.38 -1.32
CA ASP A 2 -36.48 -12.29 -0.77
C ASP A 2 -35.27 -12.34 -1.72
N TYR A 3 -34.07 -12.20 -1.19
CA TYR A 3 -32.82 -12.04 -1.93
C TYR A 3 -31.87 -13.21 -1.62
N THR A 4 -31.11 -13.66 -2.60
CA THR A 4 -29.94 -14.52 -2.34
C THR A 4 -28.84 -13.73 -1.66
N LEU A 5 -27.89 -14.40 -1.00
CA LEU A 5 -26.69 -13.71 -0.49
C LEU A 5 -25.94 -12.98 -1.60
N ARG A 6 -25.83 -13.60 -2.77
CA ARG A 6 -25.21 -12.99 -3.94
C ARG A 6 -25.92 -11.69 -4.36
N GLU A 7 -27.25 -11.70 -4.42
CA GLU A 7 -28.02 -10.49 -4.76
C GLU A 7 -27.83 -9.40 -3.72
N LEU A 8 -27.85 -9.74 -2.43
CA LEU A 8 -27.59 -8.80 -1.34
C LEU A 8 -26.20 -8.17 -1.47
N SER A 9 -25.14 -8.98 -1.60
CA SER A 9 -23.77 -8.49 -1.74
C SER A 9 -23.60 -7.58 -2.96
N GLN A 10 -24.09 -8.01 -4.12
CA GLN A 10 -23.98 -7.23 -5.36
C GLN A 10 -24.75 -5.91 -5.28
N LYS A 11 -25.97 -5.92 -4.74
CA LYS A 11 -26.78 -4.71 -4.61
C LYS A 11 -26.20 -3.72 -3.61
N MET A 12 -25.55 -4.21 -2.56
CA MET A 12 -24.89 -3.38 -1.54
C MET A 12 -23.45 -2.98 -1.89
N GLY A 13 -22.91 -3.39 -3.05
CA GLY A 13 -21.59 -2.98 -3.52
C GLY A 13 -20.41 -3.77 -2.92
N PHE A 14 -20.68 -4.95 -2.37
CA PHE A 14 -19.65 -5.86 -1.88
C PHE A 14 -19.19 -6.84 -2.96
N GLU A 15 -17.94 -7.28 -2.84
CA GLU A 15 -17.48 -8.46 -3.57
C GLU A 15 -18.33 -9.67 -3.20
N ALA A 16 -18.40 -10.66 -4.11
CA ALA A 16 -19.18 -11.87 -3.87
C ALA A 16 -18.77 -12.49 -2.52
N PHE A 17 -19.76 -12.59 -1.64
CA PHE A 17 -19.61 -13.10 -0.30
C PHE A 17 -19.94 -14.58 -0.29
N ASP A 18 -18.93 -15.40 0.00
CA ASP A 18 -19.08 -16.83 0.21
C ASP A 18 -19.44 -17.05 1.69
N GLU A 19 -20.08 -18.18 2.05
CA GLU A 19 -20.63 -18.47 3.41
C GLU A 19 -19.64 -18.36 4.59
N THR A 20 -18.38 -18.02 4.35
CA THR A 20 -17.38 -17.69 5.37
C THR A 20 -17.64 -16.32 6.01
N GLY A 21 -18.68 -16.28 6.84
CA GLY A 21 -18.74 -15.57 8.12
C GLY A 21 -18.82 -14.04 8.10
N GLU A 22 -17.88 -13.34 7.47
CA GLU A 22 -17.72 -11.90 7.64
C GLU A 22 -16.81 -11.23 6.58
N ARG A 23 -17.13 -10.00 6.17
CA ARG A 23 -16.21 -9.12 5.44
C ARG A 23 -16.19 -7.75 6.09
N LEU A 24 -15.00 -7.16 6.10
CA LEU A 24 -14.73 -5.87 6.70
C LEU A 24 -13.99 -4.95 5.74
N TYR A 25 -14.49 -3.74 5.58
CA TYR A 25 -13.91 -2.66 4.80
C TYR A 25 -13.72 -1.45 5.71
N TYR A 26 -12.54 -0.84 5.71
CA TYR A 26 -12.30 0.37 6.48
C TYR A 26 -11.15 1.17 5.90
N TYR A 27 -11.18 2.49 6.10
CA TYR A 27 -10.05 3.37 5.80
C TYR A 27 -9.79 4.33 6.96
N ASN A 28 -8.55 4.80 7.05
CA ASN A 28 -8.17 5.83 8.01
C ASN A 28 -8.03 7.18 7.31
N ARG A 29 -8.39 8.26 8.02
CA ARG A 29 -8.21 9.63 7.57
C ARG A 29 -6.71 9.95 7.45
N PRO A 30 -6.24 10.50 6.32
CA PRO A 30 -4.83 10.80 6.11
C PRO A 30 -4.25 11.80 7.11
N GLU A 31 -5.06 12.74 7.62
CA GLU A 31 -4.58 13.87 8.42
C GLU A 31 -4.23 13.49 9.86
N ASN A 32 -4.89 12.46 10.40
CA ASN A 32 -4.78 12.12 11.83
C ASN A 32 -4.78 10.61 12.11
N SER A 33 -4.76 9.78 11.07
CA SER A 33 -4.77 8.31 11.15
C SER A 33 -5.94 7.73 11.96
N LYS A 34 -7.02 8.49 12.18
CA LYS A 34 -8.25 7.99 12.82
C LYS A 34 -9.11 7.27 11.80
N LEU A 35 -10.01 6.40 12.27
CA LEU A 35 -11.00 5.74 11.42
C LEU A 35 -11.83 6.78 10.66
N GLY A 36 -11.84 6.70 9.33
CA GLY A 36 -12.59 7.59 8.44
C GLY A 36 -13.92 6.99 8.00
N GLY A 37 -13.95 5.67 7.83
CA GLY A 37 -15.17 4.94 7.52
C GLY A 37 -14.94 3.44 7.67
N PHE A 38 -16.04 2.73 7.87
CA PHE A 38 -16.10 1.31 8.17
C PHE A 38 -17.37 0.72 7.57
N ALA A 39 -17.28 -0.48 7.02
CA ALA A 39 -18.41 -1.29 6.66
C ALA A 39 -18.13 -2.76 6.92
N GLU A 40 -19.12 -3.44 7.46
CA GLU A 40 -19.08 -4.85 7.83
C GLU A 40 -20.30 -5.54 7.22
N ILE A 41 -20.09 -6.73 6.67
CA ILE A 41 -21.18 -7.69 6.42
C ILE A 41 -20.86 -8.97 7.17
N ARG A 42 -21.87 -9.55 7.82
CA ARG A 42 -21.71 -10.77 8.61
C ARG A 42 -22.91 -11.68 8.44
N LEU A 43 -22.64 -12.98 8.43
CA LEU A 43 -23.64 -14.01 8.68
C LEU A 43 -23.63 -14.35 10.17
N GLU A 44 -24.75 -14.04 10.82
CA GLU A 44 -24.99 -14.28 12.24
C GLU A 44 -25.86 -15.54 12.42
N GLU A 45 -25.91 -16.05 13.65
CA GLU A 45 -26.79 -17.15 14.04
C GLU A 45 -26.69 -18.38 13.12
N GLU A 46 -25.45 -18.83 12.84
CA GLU A 46 -25.18 -19.98 11.94
C GLU A 46 -25.76 -19.77 10.52
N GLY A 47 -25.76 -18.52 10.05
CA GLY A 47 -26.26 -18.13 8.73
C GLY A 47 -27.76 -17.86 8.67
N ASN A 48 -28.47 -17.91 9.80
CA ASN A 48 -29.90 -17.57 9.84
C ASN A 48 -30.18 -16.07 9.76
N MET A 49 -29.18 -15.24 10.02
CA MET A 49 -29.31 -13.80 9.95
C MET A 49 -28.14 -13.20 9.15
N PHE A 50 -28.47 -12.24 8.30
CA PHE A 50 -27.51 -11.42 7.59
C PHE A 50 -27.57 -10.01 8.16
N SER A 51 -26.42 -9.45 8.49
CA SER A 51 -26.26 -8.06 8.90
C SER A 51 -25.28 -7.35 7.98
N ALA A 52 -25.60 -6.12 7.62
CA ALA A 52 -24.71 -5.19 6.96
C ALA A 52 -24.72 -3.89 7.75
N SER A 53 -23.55 -3.45 8.21
CA SER A 53 -23.39 -2.26 9.02
C SER A 53 -22.36 -1.36 8.38
N LEU A 54 -22.63 -0.07 8.31
CA LEU A 54 -21.74 0.93 7.77
C LEU A 54 -21.73 2.15 8.68
N TYR A 55 -20.54 2.65 8.97
CA TYR A 55 -20.31 3.87 9.72
C TYR A 55 -19.34 4.73 8.91
N HIS A 56 -19.77 5.94 8.55
CA HIS A 56 -18.95 6.86 7.79
C HIS A 56 -18.77 8.16 8.55
N CYS A 57 -17.53 8.51 8.85
CA CYS A 57 -17.20 9.79 9.45
C CYS A 57 -16.87 10.76 8.32
N ARG A 58 -17.85 11.52 7.83
CA ARG A 58 -17.62 12.57 6.83
C ARG A 58 -16.87 13.73 7.47
N GLY A 59 -15.56 13.79 7.22
CA GLY A 59 -14.75 14.96 7.56
C GLY A 59 -15.10 16.11 6.63
N ASN A 60 -15.35 17.29 7.20
CA ASN A 60 -15.64 18.53 6.47
C ASN A 60 -16.92 18.46 5.62
N TYR A 61 -18.01 17.89 6.16
CA TYR A 61 -19.32 18.05 5.55
C TYR A 61 -19.77 19.50 5.67
N GLU A 62 -19.98 20.16 4.52
CA GLU A 62 -20.61 21.47 4.43
C GLU A 62 -22.12 21.26 4.28
N ASP A 63 -22.89 21.72 5.25
CA ASP A 63 -24.35 21.62 5.18
C ASP A 63 -24.96 22.66 4.22
N ASP A 64 -26.27 22.60 4.02
CA ASP A 64 -27.01 23.55 3.15
C ASP A 64 -26.86 25.03 3.60
N SER A 65 -26.31 25.28 4.80
CA SER A 65 -26.02 26.62 5.35
C SER A 65 -24.57 27.05 5.21
N GLY A 66 -23.71 26.22 4.61
CA GLY A 66 -22.28 26.49 4.44
C GLY A 66 -21.43 26.21 5.69
N ALA A 67 -22.00 25.56 6.71
CA ALA A 67 -21.27 25.26 7.93
C ALA A 67 -20.49 23.94 7.78
N ILE A 68 -19.17 24.01 8.00
CA ILE A 68 -18.28 22.85 7.96
C ILE A 68 -18.34 22.12 9.31
N HIS A 69 -18.98 20.96 9.34
CA HIS A 69 -19.04 20.09 10.51
C HIS A 69 -17.86 19.14 10.53
N LYS A 70 -17.18 19.04 11.68
CA LYS A 70 -15.95 18.24 11.82
C LYS A 70 -16.21 16.74 11.96
N ASP A 71 -17.39 16.36 12.44
CA ASP A 71 -17.64 15.03 13.00
C ASP A 71 -19.06 14.50 12.72
N PHE A 72 -19.58 14.58 11.48
CA PHE A 72 -20.82 13.87 11.19
C PHE A 72 -20.54 12.36 11.02
N GLU A 73 -21.24 11.55 11.83
CA GLU A 73 -21.24 10.09 11.78
C GLU A 73 -22.53 9.65 11.10
N GLU A 74 -22.42 9.25 9.83
CA GLU A 74 -23.51 8.59 9.11
C GLU A 74 -23.47 7.10 9.46
N SER A 75 -24.62 6.52 9.80
CA SER A 75 -24.72 5.07 10.04
C SER A 75 -25.83 4.46 9.21
N VAL A 76 -25.54 3.30 8.62
CA VAL A 76 -26.50 2.50 7.86
C VAL A 76 -26.40 1.06 8.35
N GLU A 77 -27.50 0.54 8.89
CA GLU A 77 -27.64 -0.89 9.21
C GLU A 77 -28.74 -1.50 8.35
N ILE A 78 -28.49 -2.67 7.79
CA ILE A 78 -29.48 -3.49 7.10
C ILE A 78 -29.45 -4.86 7.75
N ARG A 79 -30.63 -5.36 8.13
CA ARG A 79 -30.75 -6.71 8.69
C ARG A 79 -31.75 -7.54 7.91
N ALA A 80 -31.38 -8.79 7.68
CA ALA A 80 -32.22 -9.74 6.96
C ALA A 80 -32.24 -11.11 7.66
N THR A 81 -33.38 -11.79 7.60
CA THR A 81 -33.57 -13.14 8.16
C THR A 81 -33.66 -14.17 7.05
N ARG A 82 -33.10 -15.36 7.26
CA ARG A 82 -33.16 -16.46 6.32
C ARG A 82 -34.59 -17.02 6.25
N VAL A 83 -35.10 -17.15 5.03
CA VAL A 83 -36.45 -17.67 4.72
C VAL A 83 -36.41 -18.90 3.81
N GLY A 84 -35.21 -19.35 3.41
CA GLY A 84 -35.00 -20.54 2.58
C GLY A 84 -33.51 -20.90 2.44
N GLU A 85 -33.22 -21.91 1.61
CA GLU A 85 -31.88 -22.51 1.47
C GLU A 85 -30.76 -21.50 1.12
N ASP A 86 -31.08 -20.42 0.41
CA ASP A 86 -30.18 -19.26 0.22
C ASP A 86 -31.04 -18.03 -0.07
N ARG A 87 -31.96 -17.73 0.83
CA ARG A 87 -32.90 -16.63 0.65
C ARG A 87 -33.07 -15.88 1.95
N TYR A 88 -32.95 -14.57 1.86
CA TYR A 88 -32.96 -13.64 2.97
C TYR A 88 -33.99 -12.57 2.72
N ARG A 89 -34.79 -12.29 3.75
CA ARG A 89 -35.78 -11.22 3.74
C ARG A 89 -35.31 -10.11 4.65
N ILE A 90 -35.13 -8.92 4.09
CA ILE A 90 -34.78 -7.72 4.87
C ILE A 90 -35.93 -7.43 5.85
N ILE A 91 -35.60 -7.35 7.14
CA ILE A 91 -36.56 -7.12 8.23
C ILE A 91 -36.63 -5.66 8.63
N TYR A 92 -35.50 -4.97 8.65
CA TYR A 92 -35.41 -3.55 8.91
C TYR A 92 -34.15 -2.97 8.29
N MET A 93 -34.15 -1.65 8.19
CA MET A 93 -32.97 -0.85 7.99
C MET A 93 -32.91 0.25 9.04
N GLU A 94 -31.72 0.68 9.41
CA GLU A 94 -31.48 1.79 10.33
C GLU A 94 -30.61 2.82 9.61
N LEU A 95 -31.06 4.08 9.60
CA LEU A 95 -30.31 5.20 9.05
C LEU A 95 -30.14 6.22 10.16
N ASP A 96 -28.91 6.53 10.56
CA ASP A 96 -28.61 7.50 11.62
C ASP A 96 -29.42 7.25 12.91
N ALA A 97 -29.40 5.99 13.37
CA ALA A 97 -30.19 5.47 14.49
C ALA A 97 -31.73 5.49 14.32
N ALA A 98 -32.25 5.90 13.15
CA ALA A 98 -33.66 5.84 12.84
C ALA A 98 -34.03 4.51 12.17
N LYS A 99 -34.59 3.59 12.98
CA LYS A 99 -35.02 2.27 12.53
C LYS A 99 -36.33 2.31 11.75
N GLN A 100 -36.32 1.77 10.53
CA GLN A 100 -37.47 1.68 9.65
C GLN A 100 -37.76 0.22 9.25
N PRO A 101 -39.02 -0.21 9.29
CA PRO A 101 -39.42 -1.51 8.77
C PRO A 101 -39.21 -1.56 7.24
N ALA A 102 -38.49 -2.57 6.75
CA ALA A 102 -38.15 -2.72 5.33
C ALA A 102 -39.03 -3.78 4.64
N ASN A 103 -40.31 -3.81 5.01
CA ASN A 103 -41.24 -4.90 4.69
C ASN A 103 -41.66 -4.91 3.21
N ASN A 104 -41.45 -3.79 2.50
CA ASN A 104 -41.78 -3.62 1.11
C ASN A 104 -40.51 -3.51 0.24
N ALA A 105 -40.62 -3.87 -1.03
CA ALA A 105 -39.50 -3.91 -1.96
C ALA A 105 -38.84 -2.53 -2.14
N ALA A 106 -39.62 -1.46 -2.20
CA ALA A 106 -39.10 -0.11 -2.44
C ALA A 106 -38.16 0.36 -1.31
N MET A 107 -38.53 0.12 -0.04
CA MET A 107 -37.70 0.46 1.11
C MET A 107 -36.44 -0.39 1.18
N ALA A 108 -36.56 -1.69 0.91
CA ALA A 108 -35.41 -2.59 0.85
C ALA A 108 -34.40 -2.15 -0.22
N GLU A 109 -34.87 -1.83 -1.43
CA GLU A 109 -34.03 -1.38 -2.55
C GLU A 109 -33.43 0.01 -2.29
N LEU A 110 -34.18 0.93 -1.67
CA LEU A 110 -33.67 2.22 -1.24
C LEU A 110 -32.53 2.05 -0.23
N GLY A 111 -32.72 1.21 0.79
CA GLY A 111 -31.70 0.92 1.79
C GLY A 111 -30.43 0.34 1.19
N MET A 112 -30.56 -0.68 0.33
CA MET A 112 -29.41 -1.25 -0.37
C MET A 112 -28.71 -0.24 -1.28
N SER A 113 -29.45 0.66 -1.93
CA SER A 113 -28.88 1.70 -2.79
C SER A 113 -28.10 2.75 -1.98
N ILE A 114 -28.63 3.17 -0.83
CA ILE A 114 -27.93 4.07 0.10
C ILE A 114 -26.65 3.38 0.58
N PHE A 115 -26.76 2.13 1.04
CA PHE A 115 -25.62 1.34 1.48
C PHE A 115 -24.54 1.24 0.39
N HIS A 116 -24.93 0.91 -0.84
CA HIS A 116 -24.03 0.82 -1.99
C HIS A 116 -23.30 2.15 -2.23
N SER A 117 -24.03 3.27 -2.26
CA SER A 117 -23.39 4.56 -2.49
C SER A 117 -22.31 4.88 -1.46
N ARG A 118 -22.48 4.41 -0.20
CA ARG A 118 -21.54 4.65 0.88
C ARG A 118 -20.40 3.65 0.95
N ILE A 119 -20.61 2.39 0.58
CA ILE A 119 -19.49 1.45 0.51
C ILE A 119 -18.48 1.87 -0.56
N VAL A 120 -18.95 2.47 -1.66
CA VAL A 120 -18.09 3.00 -2.72
C VAL A 120 -17.20 4.11 -2.18
N ASP A 121 -17.76 5.07 -1.42
CA ASP A 121 -16.97 6.11 -0.76
C ASP A 121 -15.86 5.52 0.15
N ILE A 122 -16.17 4.44 0.88
CA ILE A 122 -15.19 3.73 1.73
C ILE A 122 -14.12 3.03 0.88
N GLN A 123 -14.52 2.35 -0.20
CA GLN A 123 -13.61 1.65 -1.10
C GLN A 123 -12.65 2.62 -1.81
N ASP A 124 -13.14 3.80 -2.22
CA ASP A 124 -12.32 4.88 -2.78
C ASP A 124 -11.30 5.39 -1.75
N GLY A 125 -11.71 5.56 -0.48
CA GLY A 125 -10.82 5.90 0.62
C GLY A 125 -9.72 4.85 0.84
N MET A 126 -10.07 3.56 0.79
CA MET A 126 -9.12 2.44 0.89
C MET A 126 -8.12 2.42 -0.28
N ALA A 127 -8.61 2.67 -1.49
CA ALA A 127 -7.77 2.75 -2.69
C ALA A 127 -6.78 3.91 -2.56
N ALA A 128 -7.25 5.10 -2.19
CA ALA A 128 -6.40 6.27 -1.97
C ALA A 128 -5.32 6.03 -0.91
N GLN A 129 -5.67 5.39 0.22
CA GLN A 129 -4.71 5.01 1.26
C GLN A 129 -3.65 4.03 0.74
N SER A 130 -4.06 3.04 -0.06
CA SER A 130 -3.17 2.05 -0.65
C SER A 130 -2.21 2.69 -1.66
N PHE A 131 -2.71 3.60 -2.50
CA PHE A 131 -1.89 4.38 -3.43
C PHE A 131 -0.90 5.30 -2.71
N GLY A 132 -1.34 6.02 -1.67
CA GLY A 132 -0.45 6.87 -0.86
C GLY A 132 0.69 6.07 -0.24
N THR A 133 0.37 4.92 0.36
CA THR A 133 1.37 4.02 0.95
C THR A 133 2.37 3.51 -0.10
N ALA A 134 1.89 3.16 -1.29
CA ALA A 134 2.74 2.71 -2.39
C ALA A 134 3.68 3.84 -2.87
N MET A 135 3.17 5.06 -3.06
CA MET A 135 3.98 6.21 -3.46
C MET A 135 5.04 6.57 -2.42
N ASP A 136 4.69 6.59 -1.13
CA ASP A 136 5.65 6.80 -0.05
C ASP A 136 6.77 5.75 -0.06
N SER A 137 6.42 4.50 -0.38
CA SER A 137 7.40 3.41 -0.49
C SER A 137 8.35 3.60 -1.67
N ILE A 138 7.86 4.15 -2.78
CA ILE A 138 8.65 4.45 -3.98
C ILE A 138 9.60 5.62 -3.70
N SER A 139 9.10 6.73 -3.14
CA SER A 139 9.93 7.89 -2.80
C SER A 139 11.08 7.51 -1.86
N ARG A 140 10.82 6.70 -0.83
CA ARG A 140 11.86 6.18 0.09
C ARG A 140 12.86 5.24 -0.58
N ARG A 141 12.54 4.65 -1.73
CA ARG A 141 13.50 3.87 -2.52
C ARG A 141 14.37 4.80 -3.35
N ASP A 142 13.78 5.82 -3.95
CA ASP A 142 14.51 6.82 -4.74
C ASP A 142 15.53 7.56 -3.87
N ASP A 143 15.15 8.01 -2.67
CA ASP A 143 16.07 8.63 -1.70
C ASP A 143 17.28 7.73 -1.39
N ARG A 144 17.04 6.42 -1.23
CA ARG A 144 18.09 5.43 -0.97
C ARG A 144 18.99 5.19 -2.18
N TYR A 145 18.43 5.23 -3.39
CA TYR A 145 19.23 5.10 -4.61
C TYR A 145 20.12 6.34 -4.81
N GLU A 146 19.62 7.54 -4.54
CA GLU A 146 20.41 8.77 -4.58
C GLU A 146 21.54 8.75 -3.55
N GLU A 147 21.26 8.33 -2.31
CA GLU A 147 22.28 8.17 -1.28
C GLU A 147 23.36 7.17 -1.69
N GLN A 148 22.98 6.02 -2.24
CA GLN A 148 23.93 5.01 -2.73
C GLN A 148 24.76 5.53 -3.90
N ALA A 149 24.18 6.27 -4.84
CA ALA A 149 24.90 6.89 -5.94
C ALA A 149 25.92 7.91 -5.43
N GLY A 150 25.56 8.70 -4.41
CA GLY A 150 26.48 9.63 -3.74
C GLY A 150 27.67 8.92 -3.10
N ILE A 151 27.43 7.83 -2.36
CA ILE A 151 28.47 7.01 -1.73
C ILE A 151 29.41 6.40 -2.79
N GLN A 152 28.86 5.86 -3.87
CA GLN A 152 29.66 5.29 -4.97
C GLN A 152 30.51 6.36 -5.68
N SER A 153 29.94 7.53 -5.95
CA SER A 153 30.68 8.65 -6.55
C SER A 153 31.82 9.11 -5.65
N ALA A 154 31.60 9.20 -4.34
CA ALA A 154 32.64 9.56 -3.37
C ALA A 154 33.76 8.50 -3.31
N ALA A 155 33.40 7.21 -3.35
CA ALA A 155 34.37 6.12 -3.39
C ALA A 155 35.22 6.14 -4.66
N ILE A 156 34.62 6.38 -5.83
CA ILE A 156 35.34 6.52 -7.10
C ILE A 156 36.32 7.70 -7.03
N ALA A 157 35.86 8.86 -6.55
CA ALA A 157 36.72 10.04 -6.41
C ALA A 157 37.91 9.79 -5.46
N ALA A 158 37.70 9.06 -4.36
CA ALA A 158 38.76 8.68 -3.43
C ALA A 158 39.78 7.72 -4.06
N VAL A 159 39.32 6.75 -4.85
CA VAL A 159 40.19 5.84 -5.60
C VAL A 159 41.01 6.61 -6.64
N GLU A 160 40.38 7.51 -7.41
CA GLU A 160 41.08 8.33 -8.39
C GLU A 160 42.13 9.26 -7.76
N ALA A 161 41.84 9.84 -6.59
CA ALA A 161 42.79 10.66 -5.84
C ALA A 161 44.00 9.81 -5.38
N ALA A 162 43.75 8.64 -4.80
CA ALA A 162 44.81 7.73 -4.37
C ALA A 162 45.69 7.24 -5.55
N PHE A 163 45.09 6.98 -6.70
CA PHE A 163 45.83 6.63 -7.93
C PHE A 163 46.70 7.78 -8.43
N ARG A 164 46.20 9.03 -8.39
CA ARG A 164 46.97 10.23 -8.75
C ARG A 164 48.17 10.43 -7.82
N ASP A 165 47.97 10.31 -6.52
CA ASP A 165 49.05 10.48 -5.53
C ASP A 165 50.13 9.40 -5.69
N ASN A 166 49.75 8.15 -5.93
CA ASN A 166 50.69 7.07 -6.17
C ASN A 166 51.51 7.27 -7.47
N LYS A 167 50.87 7.77 -8.54
CA LYS A 167 51.55 8.13 -9.79
C LYS A 167 52.53 9.31 -9.63
N ALA A 168 52.17 10.30 -8.82
CA ALA A 168 53.05 11.41 -8.49
C ALA A 168 54.27 10.95 -7.65
N MET A 169 54.07 9.96 -6.78
CA MET A 169 55.13 9.36 -5.97
C MET A 169 56.13 8.55 -6.83
N THR A 170 55.62 7.74 -7.78
CA THR A 170 56.49 6.99 -8.72
C THR A 170 57.27 7.91 -9.68
N GLN A 171 56.70 9.04 -10.12
CA GLN A 171 57.45 10.02 -10.93
C GLN A 171 58.55 10.73 -10.12
N LYS A 172 58.33 11.03 -8.83
CA LYS A 172 59.38 11.59 -7.96
C LYS A 172 60.53 10.63 -7.73
N ASP A 173 60.25 9.34 -7.57
CA ASP A 173 61.30 8.32 -7.41
C ASP A 173 62.12 8.13 -8.69
N THR A 174 61.51 8.33 -9.86
CA THR A 174 62.22 8.29 -11.15
C THR A 174 63.09 9.54 -11.38
N ALA A 175 62.72 10.69 -10.79
CA ALA A 175 63.46 11.94 -10.92
C ALA A 175 64.61 12.10 -9.90
N SER A 176 64.68 11.24 -8.87
CA SER A 176 65.59 11.43 -7.72
C SER A 176 66.65 10.34 -7.54
N GLY A 177 66.70 9.31 -8.38
CA GLY A 177 67.64 8.20 -8.18
C GLY A 177 67.99 7.47 -9.46
N GLY A 178 69.19 7.72 -9.97
CA GLY A 178 69.84 6.77 -10.87
C GLY A 178 69.99 5.43 -10.16
N ILE A 179 69.16 4.45 -10.52
CA ILE A 179 69.30 3.07 -10.03
C ILE A 179 70.34 2.39 -10.91
N VAL A 180 71.54 2.20 -10.36
CA VAL A 180 72.50 1.23 -10.86
C VAL A 180 71.93 -0.16 -10.58
N ILE A 181 71.46 -0.85 -11.62
CA ILE A 181 71.08 -2.26 -11.53
C ILE A 181 72.37 -3.09 -11.66
N ALA A 182 72.91 -3.54 -10.52
CA ALA A 182 73.95 -4.55 -10.50
C ALA A 182 73.33 -5.94 -10.74
N PHE A 183 73.61 -6.55 -11.90
CA PHE A 183 73.29 -7.94 -12.17
C PHE A 183 74.39 -8.86 -11.62
N PRO A 184 74.08 -9.84 -10.75
CA PRO A 184 75.05 -10.86 -10.38
C PRO A 184 75.08 -11.97 -11.43
N GLY A 185 76.22 -12.13 -12.10
CA GLY A 185 76.66 -13.40 -12.65
C GLY A 185 76.08 -13.83 -14.01
N ARG A 186 76.70 -13.39 -15.10
CA ARG A 186 76.98 -14.28 -16.24
C ARG A 186 78.44 -14.14 -16.65
N ARG A 187 79.18 -15.24 -16.47
CA ARG A 187 80.56 -15.41 -16.93
C ARG A 187 80.64 -15.15 -18.43
N ALA A 188 81.61 -14.32 -18.81
CA ALA A 188 82.14 -14.29 -20.15
C ALA A 188 82.73 -15.67 -20.50
N GLN A 189 82.23 -16.31 -21.55
CA GLN A 189 82.98 -17.33 -22.27
C GLN A 189 83.52 -16.68 -23.54
N HIS A 190 84.82 -16.36 -23.52
CA HIS A 190 85.59 -16.18 -24.73
C HIS A 190 85.80 -17.55 -25.37
N GLY A 191 85.37 -17.67 -26.63
CA GLY A 191 85.88 -18.71 -27.51
C GLY A 191 87.34 -18.43 -27.86
N ARG A 192 88.19 -19.45 -27.80
CA ARG A 192 89.33 -19.60 -28.70
C ARG A 192 89.60 -21.08 -28.97
N MET A 193 89.77 -21.34 -30.27
CA MET A 193 89.96 -22.61 -30.96
C MET A 193 91.32 -23.28 -30.71
N SER A 194 91.39 -24.52 -31.20
CA SER A 194 92.52 -25.39 -31.59
C SER A 194 92.77 -26.55 -30.64
N GLY A 195 92.86 -27.80 -31.08
CA GLY A 195 92.83 -28.34 -32.44
C GLY A 195 93.24 -29.82 -32.44
N VAL A 196 92.90 -30.50 -33.53
CA VAL A 196 93.34 -31.83 -34.02
C VAL A 196 92.89 -33.03 -33.19
#